data_AF-A0A963W0M1-F1
#
_entry.id   AF-A0A963W0M1-F1
#
_cell.length_a   1.000
_cell.length_b   1.000
_cell.length_c   1.000
_cell.angle_alpha   90.00
_cell.angle_beta   90.00
_cell.angle_gamma   90.00
#
_symmetry.space_group_name_H-M   'P 1'
#
loop_
_entity.id
_entity.type
_entity.pdbx_description
1 polymer ?
#
loop_
_entity_poly.entity_id
_entity_poly.type
_entity_poly.pdbx_seq_one_letter_code
_entity_poly.pdbx_strand_id
1 'polypeptide(L)'
;FIEIAVVVVPIVAPILLLDPAANVTAVWLGVMIGLNIQTSFLTPPFGFALFYLRGVAPAIVRTVQIYKGVIPFILLQLTALAIAGWFPALVNYLPGRIALSSETAPPPINPRLQLCIEEMLFDAYRRDRADYTAAIDELAGLDRSMLPDEERRALEQSLEQARAVFALADAADAARIAAEDEARTYRPLHAEVSAVERASRRVARRIAELDQARARTRDDEARIARLTERIEAATAERDALEAQIPAEWPERHAAYLTLARAENAARQRYRRTADEAYTALADLRRRIDQADAVAALAHAIEALQPLVRADAGAAIPAIEQVMDEVGALDGTSAIRQALSTARRALRDDADTERASREIAGALEEQRTEAQWRTAAARTLAEPLARYEASIRDTIGLRQQPRLNDELAARIALCTAHHRDISLNF
;
A
#
# COMPACT_ATOMS: atom_id res chain seq x y z
N PHE A 1 -5.85 -36.92 12.16
CA PHE A 1 -5.80 -35.45 12.29
C PHE A 1 -4.81 -34.84 11.32
N ILE A 2 -3.55 -35.32 11.26
CA ILE A 2 -2.54 -34.89 10.26
C ILE A 2 -3.09 -35.05 8.84
N GLU A 3 -3.76 -36.17 8.56
CA GLU A 3 -4.36 -36.43 7.24
C GLU A 3 -5.43 -35.41 6.84
N ILE A 4 -6.29 -34.95 7.76
CA ILE A 4 -7.28 -33.90 7.49
C ILE A 4 -6.55 -32.57 7.17
N ALA A 5 -5.54 -32.21 7.97
CA ALA A 5 -4.79 -30.98 7.77
C ALA A 5 -3.95 -31.01 6.47
N VAL A 6 -3.39 -32.16 6.09
CA VAL A 6 -2.47 -32.29 4.95
C VAL A 6 -3.19 -32.60 3.64
N VAL A 7 -4.37 -33.25 3.67
CA VAL A 7 -5.10 -33.64 2.47
C VAL A 7 -6.29 -32.70 2.21
N VAL A 8 -7.11 -32.41 3.23
CA VAL A 8 -8.36 -31.67 3.03
C VAL A 8 -8.12 -30.17 2.90
N VAL A 9 -7.22 -29.60 3.71
CA VAL A 9 -6.95 -28.14 3.70
C VAL A 9 -6.41 -27.67 2.34
N PRO A 10 -5.42 -28.34 1.70
CA PRO A 10 -4.92 -27.89 0.41
C PRO A 10 -5.94 -27.98 -0.73
N ILE A 11 -6.96 -28.83 -0.60
CA ILE A 11 -8.03 -28.96 -1.59
C ILE A 11 -9.11 -27.89 -1.38
N VAL A 12 -9.54 -27.70 -0.13
CA VAL A 12 -10.67 -26.81 0.21
C VAL A 12 -10.26 -25.34 0.26
N ALA A 13 -9.06 -25.03 0.77
CA ALA A 13 -8.64 -23.65 0.98
C ALA A 13 -8.56 -22.83 -0.33
N PRO A 14 -7.99 -23.32 -1.45
CA PRO A 14 -7.99 -22.56 -2.69
C PRO A 14 -9.40 -22.27 -3.20
N ILE A 15 -10.32 -23.23 -3.12
CA ILE A 15 -11.70 -23.07 -3.60
C ILE A 15 -12.42 -21.96 -2.81
N LEU A 16 -12.26 -21.94 -1.49
CA LEU A 16 -12.90 -20.93 -0.63
C LEU A 16 -12.26 -19.54 -0.74
N LEU A 17 -10.95 -19.46 -0.99
CA LEU A 17 -10.23 -18.19 -1.11
C LEU A 17 -10.30 -17.57 -2.51
N LEU A 18 -10.75 -18.33 -3.51
CA LEU A 18 -10.93 -17.86 -4.89
C LEU A 18 -12.27 -17.16 -5.13
N ASP A 19 -13.22 -17.24 -4.20
CA ASP A 19 -14.49 -16.54 -4.28
C ASP A 19 -14.38 -15.15 -3.62
N PRO A 20 -14.31 -14.04 -4.37
CA PRO A 20 -14.18 -12.69 -3.80
C PRO A 20 -15.45 -12.24 -3.06
N ALA A 21 -16.57 -12.95 -3.22
CA ALA A 21 -17.80 -12.72 -2.47
C ALA A 21 -17.80 -13.48 -1.13
N ALA A 22 -16.96 -14.51 -0.98
CA ALA A 22 -16.84 -15.25 0.26
C ALA A 22 -16.04 -14.42 1.27
N ASN A 23 -16.70 -14.06 2.39
CA ASN A 23 -16.11 -13.37 3.53
C ASN A 23 -15.19 -14.30 4.34
N VAL A 24 -14.18 -14.88 3.70
CA VAL A 24 -13.32 -15.92 4.28
C VAL A 24 -11.85 -15.54 4.06
N THR A 25 -11.15 -15.24 5.15
CA THR A 25 -9.69 -15.07 5.12
C THR A 25 -9.01 -16.41 5.37
N ALA A 26 -7.77 -16.57 4.88
CA ALA A 26 -6.99 -17.77 5.15
C ALA A 26 -6.75 -17.98 6.66
N VAL A 27 -6.58 -16.87 7.41
CA VAL A 27 -6.42 -16.87 8.86
C VAL A 27 -7.70 -17.37 9.54
N TRP A 28 -8.85 -16.83 9.16
CA TRP A 28 -10.15 -17.26 9.70
C TRP A 28 -10.40 -18.74 9.41
N LEU A 29 -10.15 -19.19 8.18
CA LEU A 29 -10.31 -20.60 7.80
C LEU A 29 -9.41 -21.50 8.63
N GLY A 30 -8.13 -21.14 8.80
CA GLY A 30 -7.18 -21.88 9.63
C GLY A 30 -7.63 -21.99 11.09
N VAL A 31 -8.13 -20.90 11.67
CA VAL A 31 -8.64 -20.90 13.05
C VAL A 31 -9.91 -21.73 13.19
N MET A 32 -10.85 -21.62 12.26
CA MET A 32 -12.09 -22.43 12.29
C MET A 32 -11.79 -23.92 12.17
N ILE A 33 -10.88 -24.31 11.28
CA ILE A 33 -10.42 -25.70 11.15
C ILE A 33 -9.69 -26.14 12.41
N GLY A 34 -8.80 -25.31 12.97
CA GLY A 34 -8.08 -25.59 14.20
C GLY A 34 -9.01 -25.82 15.40
N LEU A 35 -9.96 -24.92 15.62
CA LEU A 35 -10.97 -25.04 16.68
C LEU A 35 -11.82 -26.30 16.49
N ASN A 36 -12.25 -26.59 15.25
CA ASN A 36 -13.05 -27.77 14.94
C ASN A 36 -12.28 -29.08 15.18
N ILE A 37 -11.02 -29.15 14.74
CA ILE A 37 -10.14 -30.29 15.00
C ILE A 37 -9.92 -30.46 16.51
N GLN A 38 -9.69 -29.38 17.25
CA GLN A 38 -9.54 -29.44 18.71
C GLN A 38 -10.81 -30.00 19.39
N THR A 39 -12.00 -29.56 18.97
CA THR A 39 -13.28 -30.12 19.47
C THR A 39 -13.36 -31.63 19.22
N SER A 40 -12.88 -32.10 18.06
CA SER A 40 -12.94 -33.52 17.72
C SER A 40 -12.14 -34.43 18.68
N PHE A 41 -11.09 -33.90 19.34
CA PHE A 41 -10.33 -34.63 20.37
C PHE A 41 -11.12 -34.90 21.67
N LEU A 42 -12.27 -34.24 21.85
CA LEU A 42 -13.16 -34.39 23.00
C LEU A 42 -14.44 -35.18 22.67
N THR A 43 -14.64 -35.60 21.42
CA THR A 43 -15.85 -36.33 20.98
C THR A 43 -15.48 -37.70 20.39
N PRO A 44 -16.03 -38.81 20.91
CA PRO A 44 -15.91 -40.12 20.25
C PRO A 44 -16.43 -40.06 18.79
N PRO A 45 -15.80 -40.74 17.82
CA PRO A 45 -14.75 -41.77 17.93
C PRO A 45 -13.30 -41.23 17.98
N PHE A 46 -13.07 -39.92 17.79
CA PHE A 46 -11.75 -39.29 17.75
C PHE A 46 -11.28 -38.75 19.12
N GLY A 47 -12.04 -39.04 20.17
CA GLY A 47 -11.87 -38.57 21.54
C GLY A 47 -10.67 -39.15 22.28
N PHE A 48 -9.46 -39.08 21.72
CA PHE A 48 -8.24 -39.66 22.31
C PHE A 48 -7.99 -39.19 23.74
N ALA A 49 -8.32 -37.95 24.07
CA ALA A 49 -8.23 -37.44 25.44
C ALA A 49 -9.13 -38.23 26.41
N LEU A 50 -10.33 -38.63 25.98
CA LEU A 50 -11.25 -39.46 26.77
C LEU A 50 -10.78 -40.90 26.89
N PHE A 51 -10.18 -41.46 25.83
CA PHE A 51 -9.62 -42.80 25.88
C PHE A 51 -8.37 -42.86 26.75
N TYR A 52 -7.54 -41.81 26.75
CA TYR A 52 -6.40 -41.67 27.66
C TYR A 52 -6.87 -41.61 29.12
N LEU A 53 -7.83 -40.73 29.43
CA LEU A 53 -8.44 -40.64 30.76
C LEU A 53 -9.05 -41.97 31.19
N ARG A 54 -9.72 -42.69 30.29
CA ARG A 54 -10.24 -44.02 30.59
C ARG A 54 -9.12 -45.03 30.88
N GLY A 55 -7.99 -44.95 30.18
CA GLY A 55 -6.83 -45.83 30.37
C GLY A 55 -6.15 -45.69 31.73
N VAL A 56 -6.20 -44.49 32.34
CA VAL A 56 -5.63 -44.21 33.67
C VAL A 56 -6.68 -44.22 34.80
N ALA A 57 -7.98 -44.17 34.47
CA ALA A 57 -9.04 -44.12 35.46
C ALA A 57 -9.31 -45.48 36.13
N PRO A 58 -9.44 -45.53 37.47
CA PRO A 58 -9.78 -46.76 38.19
C PRO A 58 -11.16 -47.28 37.78
N ALA A 59 -11.37 -48.60 37.89
CA ALA A 59 -12.58 -49.29 37.40
C ALA A 59 -13.91 -48.80 38.02
N ILE A 60 -13.83 -48.08 39.15
CA ILE A 60 -14.98 -47.42 39.79
C ILE A 60 -15.55 -46.27 38.95
N VAL A 61 -14.74 -45.64 38.10
CA VAL A 61 -15.18 -44.56 37.19
C VAL A 61 -15.68 -45.18 35.90
N ARG A 62 -16.99 -45.12 35.70
CA ARG A 62 -17.64 -45.61 34.47
C ARG A 62 -17.35 -44.66 33.32
N THR A 63 -17.19 -45.20 32.10
CA THR A 63 -16.99 -44.41 30.87
C THR A 63 -18.05 -43.32 30.69
N VAL A 64 -19.30 -43.59 31.08
CA VAL A 64 -20.41 -42.62 31.04
C VAL A 64 -20.15 -41.41 31.93
N GLN A 65 -19.47 -41.56 33.07
CA GLN A 65 -19.12 -40.44 33.95
C GLN A 65 -18.05 -39.55 33.30
N ILE A 66 -17.08 -40.15 32.61
CA ILE A 66 -16.06 -39.43 31.83
C ILE A 66 -16.74 -38.64 30.68
N TYR A 67 -17.69 -39.28 29.98
CA TYR A 67 -18.43 -38.63 28.89
C TYR A 67 -19.32 -37.49 29.38
N LYS A 68 -20.01 -37.66 30.50
CA LYS A 68 -20.79 -36.56 31.11
C LYS A 68 -19.89 -35.42 31.59
N GLY A 69 -18.70 -35.73 32.09
CA GLY A 69 -17.72 -34.75 32.55
C GLY A 69 -17.15 -33.88 31.43
N VAL A 70 -17.08 -34.38 30.18
CA VAL A 70 -16.56 -33.61 29.05
C VAL A 70 -17.61 -32.68 28.41
N ILE A 71 -18.90 -32.93 28.61
CA ILE A 71 -20.00 -32.16 27.98
C ILE A 71 -19.85 -30.64 28.20
N PRO A 72 -19.58 -30.13 29.41
CA PRO A 72 -19.40 -28.70 29.62
C PRO A 72 -18.26 -28.11 28.78
N PHE A 73 -17.16 -28.85 28.61
CA PHE A 73 -16.01 -28.42 27.80
C PHE A 73 -16.35 -28.41 26.31
N ILE A 74 -17.10 -29.41 25.83
CA ILE A 74 -17.60 -29.42 24.45
C ILE A 74 -18.51 -28.22 24.21
N LEU A 75 -19.42 -27.90 25.15
CA LEU A 75 -20.31 -26.74 25.03
C LEU A 75 -19.53 -25.42 24.99
N LEU A 76 -18.50 -25.26 25.83
CA LEU A 76 -17.60 -24.10 25.77
C LEU A 76 -16.88 -24.02 24.42
N GLN A 77 -16.38 -25.14 23.90
CA GLN A 77 -15.68 -25.19 22.63
C GLN A 77 -16.62 -24.87 21.44
N LEU A 78 -17.83 -25.40 21.44
CA LEU A 78 -18.85 -25.07 20.44
C LEU A 78 -19.27 -23.60 20.52
N THR A 79 -19.33 -23.04 21.73
CA THR A 79 -19.59 -21.61 21.94
C THR A 79 -18.45 -20.76 21.37
N ALA A 80 -17.19 -21.14 21.60
CA ALA A 80 -16.03 -20.46 21.02
C ALA A 80 -16.04 -20.55 19.48
N LEU A 81 -16.36 -21.72 18.92
CA LEU A 81 -16.51 -21.93 17.48
C LEU A 81 -17.64 -21.07 16.89
N ALA A 82 -18.77 -20.97 17.59
CA ALA A 82 -19.87 -20.09 17.20
C ALA A 82 -19.43 -18.61 17.19
N ILE A 83 -18.79 -18.14 18.25
CA ILE A 83 -18.31 -16.75 18.33
C ILE A 83 -17.30 -16.45 17.20
N ALA A 84 -16.30 -17.30 17.00
CA ALA A 84 -15.32 -17.12 15.93
C ALA A 84 -15.96 -17.19 14.53
N GLY A 85 -16.99 -18.02 14.37
CA GLY A 85 -17.75 -18.15 13.13
C GLY A 85 -18.59 -16.90 12.80
N TRP A 86 -19.28 -16.33 13.80
CA TRP A 86 -20.13 -15.14 13.61
C TRP A 86 -19.34 -13.83 13.55
N PHE A 87 -18.15 -13.77 14.16
CA PHE A 87 -17.32 -12.56 14.21
C PHE A 87 -15.94 -12.80 13.58
N PRO A 88 -15.81 -12.91 12.24
CA PRO A 88 -14.52 -13.11 11.59
C PRO A 88 -13.48 -12.03 11.91
N ALA A 89 -13.95 -10.79 12.13
CA ALA A 89 -13.10 -9.67 12.52
C ALA A 89 -12.31 -9.94 13.81
N LEU A 90 -12.87 -10.70 14.76
CA LEU A 90 -12.17 -11.07 16.00
C LEU A 90 -10.92 -11.90 15.70
N VAL A 91 -11.01 -12.80 14.72
CA VAL A 91 -9.93 -13.69 14.32
C VAL A 91 -8.86 -12.94 13.50
N ASN A 92 -9.28 -12.01 12.65
CA ASN A 92 -8.37 -11.26 11.77
C ASN A 92 -7.67 -10.09 12.46
N TYR A 93 -8.28 -9.50 13.48
CA TYR A 93 -7.80 -8.28 14.12
C TYR A 93 -6.40 -8.43 14.72
N LEU A 94 -6.20 -9.44 15.58
CA LEU A 94 -4.94 -9.59 16.32
C LEU A 94 -3.74 -9.88 15.39
N PRO A 95 -3.82 -10.83 14.44
CA PRO A 95 -2.75 -11.03 13.45
C PRO A 95 -2.47 -9.78 12.62
N GLY A 96 -3.52 -9.05 12.21
CA GLY A 96 -3.39 -7.78 11.48
C GLY A 96 -2.66 -6.72 12.30
N ARG A 97 -3.03 -6.54 13.57
CA ARG A 97 -2.37 -5.59 14.48
C ARG A 97 -0.90 -5.92 14.67
N ILE A 98 -0.56 -7.18 14.97
CA ILE A 98 0.83 -7.60 15.16
C ILE A 98 1.65 -7.36 13.90
N ALA A 99 1.10 -7.65 12.72
CA ALA A 99 1.77 -7.43 11.44
C ALA A 99 1.96 -5.95 11.10
N LEU A 100 1.03 -5.07 11.50
CA LEU A 100 1.10 -3.64 11.25
C LEU A 100 1.95 -2.88 12.28
N SER A 101 2.15 -3.44 13.48
CA SER A 101 2.99 -2.86 14.53
C SER A 101 4.42 -3.45 14.56
N SER A 102 4.74 -4.42 13.70
CA SER A 102 6.08 -5.03 13.69
C SER A 102 7.13 -4.11 13.06
N GLU A 103 8.41 -4.37 13.32
CA GLU A 103 9.52 -3.68 12.64
C GLU A 103 9.56 -3.96 11.13
N THR A 104 8.95 -5.06 10.72
CA THR A 104 8.80 -5.48 9.32
C THR A 104 7.47 -5.05 8.70
N ALA A 105 6.75 -4.13 9.35
CA ALA A 105 5.46 -3.66 8.87
C ALA A 105 5.59 -3.04 7.47
N PRO A 106 4.60 -3.27 6.58
CA PRO A 106 4.60 -2.64 5.26
C PRO A 106 4.46 -1.13 5.41
N PRO A 107 5.05 -0.34 4.50
CA PRO A 107 4.89 1.11 4.52
C PRO A 107 3.40 1.49 4.34
N PRO A 108 2.94 2.60 4.93
CA PRO A 108 1.55 3.08 4.85
C PRO A 108 1.09 3.48 3.44
N ILE A 109 1.89 3.23 2.40
CA ILE A 109 1.56 3.42 0.98
C ILE A 109 0.86 2.19 0.36
N ASN A 110 0.80 1.05 1.06
CA ASN A 110 0.20 -0.18 0.55
C ASN A 110 -1.25 0.04 0.07
N PRO A 111 -1.60 -0.31 -1.19
CA PRO A 111 -2.94 -0.13 -1.73
C PRO A 111 -4.06 -0.77 -0.90
N ARG A 112 -3.80 -1.90 -0.24
CA ARG A 112 -4.80 -2.61 0.59
C ARG A 112 -5.17 -1.84 1.86
N LEU A 113 -4.26 -0.99 2.36
CA LEU A 113 -4.47 -0.21 3.58
C LEU A 113 -5.09 1.16 3.28
N GLN A 114 -4.94 1.66 2.05
CA GLN A 114 -5.29 3.04 1.69
C GLN A 114 -6.74 3.39 1.99
N LEU A 115 -7.67 2.48 1.72
CA LEU A 115 -9.09 2.77 1.93
C LEU A 115 -9.41 3.01 3.41
N CYS A 116 -8.85 2.18 4.30
CA CYS A 116 -8.99 2.32 5.75
C CYS A 116 -8.26 3.56 6.28
N ILE A 117 -7.06 3.83 5.74
CA ILE A 117 -6.30 5.03 6.08
C ILE A 117 -7.09 6.28 5.71
N GLU A 118 -7.60 6.35 4.48
CA GLU A 118 -8.33 7.50 3.97
C GLU A 118 -9.62 7.75 4.73
N GLU A 119 -10.41 6.72 5.00
CA GLU A 119 -11.65 6.86 5.78
C GLU A 119 -11.38 7.46 7.16
N MET A 120 -10.35 6.95 7.85
CA MET A 120 -9.89 7.49 9.12
C MET A 120 -9.38 8.95 9.01
N LEU A 121 -8.57 9.25 7.99
CA LEU A 121 -7.97 10.56 7.81
C LEU A 121 -9.01 11.62 7.43
N PHE A 122 -9.97 11.27 6.57
CA PHE A 122 -11.03 12.18 6.16
C PHE A 122 -11.90 12.59 7.35
N ASP A 123 -12.19 11.66 8.25
CA ASP A 123 -12.84 11.98 9.53
C ASP A 123 -11.99 12.91 10.41
N ALA A 124 -10.68 12.64 10.53
CA ALA A 124 -9.77 13.50 11.28
C ALA A 124 -9.70 14.92 10.68
N TYR A 125 -9.60 15.06 9.36
CA TYR A 125 -9.58 16.34 8.67
C TYR A 125 -10.86 17.15 8.84
N ARG A 126 -12.02 16.49 9.02
CA ARG A 126 -13.28 17.19 9.30
C ARG A 126 -13.35 17.65 10.75
N ARG A 127 -12.87 16.86 11.70
CA ARG A 127 -12.90 17.18 13.13
C ARG A 127 -11.88 18.26 13.50
N ASP A 128 -10.65 18.12 13.01
CA ASP A 128 -9.49 18.88 13.50
C ASP A 128 -9.02 19.93 12.46
N ARG A 129 -9.89 20.29 11.50
CA ARG A 129 -9.58 21.21 10.39
C ARG A 129 -8.98 22.53 10.86
N ALA A 130 -9.54 23.08 11.93
CA ALA A 130 -9.12 24.37 12.47
C ALA A 130 -7.67 24.32 12.96
N ASP A 131 -7.30 23.23 13.64
CA ASP A 131 -5.96 23.04 14.20
C ASP A 131 -4.90 22.90 13.09
N TYR A 132 -5.19 22.11 12.05
CA TYR A 132 -4.28 22.01 10.90
C TYR A 132 -4.15 23.34 10.16
N THR A 133 -5.25 24.08 9.98
CA THR A 133 -5.24 25.37 9.29
C THR A 133 -4.44 26.40 10.09
N ALA A 134 -4.61 26.43 11.41
CA ALA A 134 -3.84 27.29 12.30
C ALA A 134 -2.34 26.97 12.25
N ALA A 135 -1.96 25.69 12.23
CA ALA A 135 -0.56 25.27 12.10
C ALA A 135 0.05 25.68 10.75
N ILE A 136 -0.72 25.57 9.66
CA ILE A 136 -0.30 26.05 8.34
C ILE A 136 -0.13 27.58 8.36
N ASP A 137 -1.06 28.31 8.95
CA ASP A 137 -1.06 29.78 9.01
C ASP A 137 0.09 30.32 9.89
N GLU A 138 0.38 29.65 11.01
CA GLU A 138 1.54 29.94 11.87
C GLU A 138 2.83 29.87 11.06
N LEU A 139 3.04 28.76 10.31
CA LEU A 139 4.22 28.62 9.48
C LEU A 139 4.21 29.63 8.32
N ALA A 140 3.05 29.89 7.71
CA ALA A 140 2.85 30.88 6.65
C ALA A 140 3.27 32.29 7.05
N GLY A 141 3.08 32.65 8.32
CA GLY A 141 3.41 33.97 8.87
C GLY A 141 4.87 34.21 9.22
N LEU A 142 5.74 33.19 9.16
CA LEU A 142 7.15 33.33 9.51
C LEU A 142 7.94 34.09 8.44
N ASP A 143 8.96 34.84 8.88
CA ASP A 143 9.96 35.41 7.98
C ASP A 143 10.78 34.29 7.32
N ARG A 144 10.89 34.34 5.99
CA ARG A 144 11.57 33.36 5.13
C ARG A 144 12.59 34.02 4.22
N SER A 145 12.94 35.28 4.49
CA SER A 145 13.88 36.06 3.69
C SER A 145 15.28 35.43 3.60
N MET A 146 15.65 34.60 4.57
CA MET A 146 16.89 33.84 4.56
C MET A 146 16.90 32.66 3.56
N LEU A 147 15.73 32.17 3.12
CA LEU A 147 15.66 31.03 2.20
C LEU A 147 15.91 31.47 0.76
N PRO A 148 16.65 30.68 -0.03
CA PRO A 148 16.72 30.86 -1.48
C PRO A 148 15.34 30.86 -2.13
N ASP A 149 15.22 31.50 -3.30
CA ASP A 149 13.96 31.63 -4.03
C ASP A 149 13.29 30.28 -4.34
N GLU A 150 14.08 29.26 -4.64
CA GLU A 150 13.60 27.90 -4.89
C GLU A 150 12.96 27.29 -3.64
N GLU A 151 13.66 27.32 -2.50
CA GLU A 151 13.17 26.77 -1.23
C GLU A 151 11.94 27.52 -0.71
N ARG A 152 11.92 28.85 -0.88
CA ARG A 152 10.79 29.68 -0.49
C ARG A 152 9.54 29.31 -1.28
N ARG A 153 9.65 29.16 -2.61
CA ARG A 153 8.54 28.74 -3.48
C ARG A 153 8.10 27.31 -3.18
N ALA A 154 9.05 26.40 -2.94
CA ALA A 154 8.73 25.02 -2.58
C ALA A 154 7.94 24.94 -1.27
N LEU A 155 8.32 25.72 -0.25
CA LEU A 155 7.59 25.80 1.02
C LEU A 155 6.21 26.45 0.84
N GLU A 156 6.10 27.52 0.05
CA GLU A 156 4.81 28.15 -0.27
C GLU A 156 3.86 27.15 -0.96
N GLN A 157 4.34 26.43 -1.97
CA GLN A 157 3.58 25.40 -2.67
C GLN A 157 3.19 24.25 -1.72
N SER A 158 4.10 23.79 -0.87
CA SER A 158 3.82 22.78 0.16
C SER A 158 2.65 23.17 1.06
N LEU A 159 2.62 24.44 1.51
CA LEU A 159 1.55 24.94 2.37
C LEU A 159 0.23 25.13 1.63
N GLU A 160 0.27 25.57 0.37
CA GLU A 160 -0.92 25.63 -0.48
C GLU A 160 -1.51 24.22 -0.70
N GLN A 161 -0.66 23.26 -1.02
CA GLN A 161 -1.05 21.86 -1.19
C GLN A 161 -1.61 21.28 0.11
N ALA A 162 -0.97 21.53 1.26
CA ALA A 162 -1.47 21.12 2.57
C ALA A 162 -2.88 21.66 2.87
N ARG A 163 -3.18 22.93 2.51
CA ARG A 163 -4.55 23.47 2.62
C ARG A 163 -5.50 22.79 1.64
N ALA A 164 -5.05 22.53 0.41
CA ALA A 164 -5.87 21.90 -0.62
C ALA A 164 -6.28 20.46 -0.28
N VAL A 165 -5.47 19.75 0.53
CA VAL A 165 -5.75 18.37 0.98
C VAL A 165 -7.16 18.22 1.57
N PHE A 166 -7.65 19.20 2.35
CA PHE A 166 -8.97 19.11 2.97
C PHE A 166 -10.12 19.09 1.96
N ALA A 167 -10.06 20.00 0.97
CA ALA A 167 -11.06 20.05 -0.09
C ALA A 167 -10.97 18.82 -1.02
N LEU A 168 -9.76 18.32 -1.27
CA LEU A 168 -9.54 17.10 -2.05
C LEU A 168 -10.06 15.86 -1.32
N ALA A 169 -9.89 15.79 0.01
CA ALA A 169 -10.45 14.74 0.85
C ALA A 169 -11.98 14.75 0.82
N ASP A 170 -12.61 15.93 0.97
CA ASP A 170 -14.07 16.08 0.87
C ASP A 170 -14.58 15.66 -0.52
N ALA A 171 -13.88 16.03 -1.59
CA ALA A 171 -14.22 15.63 -2.96
C ALA A 171 -14.06 14.12 -3.20
N ALA A 172 -13.00 13.50 -2.65
CA ALA A 172 -12.79 12.06 -2.74
C ALA A 172 -13.87 11.28 -1.97
N ASP A 173 -14.27 11.77 -0.80
CA ASP A 173 -15.33 11.16 0.01
C ASP A 173 -16.70 11.30 -0.67
N ALA A 174 -17.01 12.46 -1.25
CA ALA A 174 -18.23 12.66 -2.02
C ALA A 174 -18.29 11.74 -3.25
N ALA A 175 -17.18 11.59 -3.98
CA ALA A 175 -17.10 10.70 -5.14
C ALA A 175 -17.26 9.22 -4.74
N ARG A 176 -16.68 8.83 -3.60
CA ARG A 176 -16.88 7.49 -3.00
C ARG A 176 -18.34 7.24 -2.68
N ILE A 177 -19.02 8.18 -2.00
CA ILE A 177 -20.43 8.04 -1.63
C ILE A 177 -21.30 7.89 -2.89
N ALA A 178 -21.06 8.69 -3.93
CA ALA A 178 -21.79 8.59 -5.19
C ALA A 178 -21.59 7.23 -5.88
N ALA A 179 -20.34 6.72 -5.92
CA ALA A 179 -20.05 5.42 -6.49
C ALA A 179 -20.64 4.27 -5.67
N GLU A 180 -20.61 4.34 -4.34
CA GLU A 180 -21.20 3.34 -3.44
C GLU A 180 -22.72 3.31 -3.51
N ASP A 181 -23.38 4.46 -3.65
CA ASP A 181 -24.83 4.54 -3.80
C ASP A 181 -25.29 3.88 -5.09
N GLU A 182 -24.65 4.21 -6.22
CA GLU A 182 -24.90 3.57 -7.51
C GLU A 182 -24.57 2.06 -7.48
N ALA A 183 -23.51 1.68 -6.76
CA ALA A 183 -23.12 0.28 -6.62
C ALA A 183 -24.22 -0.59 -5.99
N ARG A 184 -25.10 -0.05 -5.14
CA ARG A 184 -26.16 -0.83 -4.48
C ARG A 184 -27.13 -1.44 -5.48
N THR A 185 -27.52 -0.66 -6.50
CA THR A 185 -28.45 -1.09 -7.55
C THR A 185 -27.72 -1.73 -8.73
N TYR A 186 -26.47 -1.35 -8.98
CA TYR A 186 -25.65 -1.92 -10.05
C TYR A 186 -25.12 -3.34 -9.75
N ARG A 187 -24.79 -3.66 -8.49
CA ARG A 187 -24.29 -5.00 -8.08
C ARG A 187 -25.14 -6.19 -8.57
N PRO A 188 -26.47 -6.23 -8.32
CA PRO A 188 -27.29 -7.36 -8.76
C PRO A 188 -27.28 -7.52 -10.28
N LEU A 189 -27.38 -6.40 -11.01
CA LEU A 189 -27.32 -6.38 -12.48
C LEU A 189 -25.97 -6.89 -13.00
N HIS A 190 -24.86 -6.43 -12.41
CA HIS A 190 -23.53 -6.90 -12.73
C HIS A 190 -23.37 -8.40 -12.49
N ALA A 191 -23.90 -8.92 -11.37
CA ALA A 191 -23.80 -10.33 -11.03
C ALA A 191 -24.56 -11.22 -12.02
N GLU A 192 -25.75 -10.78 -12.46
CA GLU A 192 -26.55 -11.44 -13.50
C GLU A 192 -25.81 -11.48 -14.84
N VAL A 193 -25.36 -10.33 -15.34
CA VAL A 193 -24.64 -10.25 -16.61
C VAL A 193 -23.31 -11.02 -16.55
N SER A 194 -22.56 -10.92 -15.45
CA SER A 194 -21.34 -11.67 -15.24
C SER A 194 -21.57 -13.19 -15.23
N ALA A 195 -22.73 -13.67 -14.78
CA ALA A 195 -23.09 -15.09 -14.84
C ALA A 195 -23.33 -15.53 -16.29
N VAL A 196 -24.07 -14.73 -17.06
CA VAL A 196 -24.33 -14.94 -18.50
C VAL A 196 -23.03 -14.93 -19.29
N GLU A 197 -22.17 -13.93 -19.11
CA GLU A 197 -20.88 -13.82 -19.80
C GLU A 197 -19.93 -14.97 -19.45
N ARG A 198 -19.91 -15.43 -18.18
CA ARG A 198 -19.13 -16.62 -17.81
C ARG A 198 -19.66 -17.88 -18.48
N ALA A 199 -20.98 -18.01 -18.65
CA ALA A 199 -21.58 -19.11 -19.40
C ALA A 199 -21.24 -19.03 -20.90
N SER A 200 -21.43 -17.86 -21.53
CA SER A 200 -21.05 -17.62 -22.93
C SER A 200 -19.57 -17.94 -23.16
N ARG A 201 -18.65 -17.50 -22.28
CA ARG A 201 -17.21 -17.83 -22.36
C ARG A 201 -16.90 -19.32 -22.23
N ARG A 202 -17.71 -20.11 -21.52
CA ARG A 202 -17.55 -21.59 -21.50
C ARG A 202 -17.96 -22.21 -22.82
N VAL A 203 -19.09 -21.76 -23.39
CA VAL A 203 -19.58 -22.23 -24.68
C VAL A 203 -18.62 -21.81 -25.81
N ALA A 204 -18.10 -20.60 -25.79
CA ALA A 204 -17.10 -20.10 -26.74
C ALA A 204 -15.82 -20.96 -26.74
N ARG A 205 -15.34 -21.39 -25.57
CA ARG A 205 -14.22 -22.34 -25.46
C ARG A 205 -14.55 -23.69 -26.11
N ARG A 206 -15.76 -24.22 -25.86
CA ARG A 206 -16.25 -25.45 -26.49
C ARG A 206 -16.33 -25.32 -28.02
N ILE A 207 -16.79 -24.18 -28.53
CA ILE A 207 -16.82 -23.89 -29.97
C ILE A 207 -15.40 -23.93 -30.53
N ALA A 208 -14.45 -23.23 -29.90
CA ALA A 208 -13.06 -23.22 -30.34
C ALA A 208 -12.41 -24.62 -30.36
N GLU A 209 -12.70 -25.48 -29.38
CA GLU A 209 -12.26 -26.87 -29.35
C GLU A 209 -12.86 -27.71 -30.49
N LEU A 210 -14.15 -27.54 -30.75
CA LEU A 210 -14.84 -28.22 -31.86
C LEU A 210 -14.33 -27.76 -33.22
N ASP A 211 -14.09 -26.46 -33.39
CA ASP A 211 -13.50 -25.87 -34.59
C ASP A 211 -12.09 -26.41 -34.83
N GLN A 212 -11.28 -26.50 -33.77
CA GLN A 212 -9.94 -27.09 -33.85
C GLN A 212 -10.01 -28.58 -34.24
N ALA A 213 -10.93 -29.35 -33.67
CA ALA A 213 -11.14 -30.75 -34.01
C ALA A 213 -11.61 -30.93 -35.46
N ARG A 214 -12.49 -30.04 -35.95
CA ARG A 214 -12.94 -30.02 -37.35
C ARG A 214 -11.78 -29.74 -38.28
N ALA A 215 -10.98 -28.71 -38.00
CA ALA A 215 -9.83 -28.33 -38.82
C ALA A 215 -8.74 -29.42 -38.92
N ARG A 216 -8.61 -30.29 -37.89
CA ARG A 216 -7.67 -31.42 -37.88
C ARG A 216 -8.18 -32.67 -38.59
N THR A 217 -9.49 -32.76 -38.83
CA THR A 217 -10.09 -33.93 -39.49
C THR A 217 -9.91 -33.80 -41.00
N ARG A 218 -9.24 -34.77 -41.63
CA ARG A 218 -9.06 -34.85 -43.09
C ARG A 218 -9.79 -36.08 -43.62
N ASP A 219 -10.38 -35.96 -44.81
CA ASP A 219 -10.93 -37.07 -45.59
C ASP A 219 -12.03 -37.90 -44.88
N ASP A 220 -12.72 -37.31 -43.89
CA ASP A 220 -13.88 -37.89 -43.18
C ASP A 220 -15.04 -36.88 -43.16
N GLU A 221 -15.78 -36.83 -44.26
CA GLU A 221 -16.89 -35.88 -44.46
C GLU A 221 -18.00 -36.04 -43.42
N ALA A 222 -18.29 -37.28 -43.01
CA ALA A 222 -19.33 -37.55 -42.01
C ALA A 222 -18.94 -37.01 -40.63
N ARG A 223 -17.66 -37.08 -40.25
CA ARG A 223 -17.15 -36.45 -39.02
C ARG A 223 -17.12 -34.93 -39.12
N ILE A 224 -16.72 -34.36 -40.26
CA ILE A 224 -16.74 -32.92 -40.48
C ILE A 224 -18.17 -32.37 -40.35
N ALA A 225 -19.16 -33.01 -40.99
CA ALA A 225 -20.56 -32.62 -40.90
C ALA A 225 -21.09 -32.63 -39.46
N ARG A 226 -20.81 -33.70 -38.68
CA ARG A 226 -21.19 -33.78 -37.26
C ARG A 226 -20.53 -32.71 -36.39
N LEU A 227 -19.26 -32.38 -36.66
CA LEU A 227 -18.57 -31.33 -35.90
C LEU A 227 -19.15 -29.95 -36.21
N THR A 228 -19.46 -29.67 -37.48
CA THR A 228 -20.12 -28.44 -37.90
C THR A 228 -21.50 -28.29 -37.25
N GLU A 229 -22.33 -29.32 -37.26
CA GLU A 229 -23.65 -29.30 -36.58
C GLU A 229 -23.50 -28.99 -35.07
N ARG A 230 -22.52 -29.58 -34.40
CA ARG A 230 -22.24 -29.30 -32.98
C ARG A 230 -21.76 -27.87 -32.74
N ILE A 231 -20.99 -27.29 -33.67
CA ILE A 231 -20.54 -25.90 -33.62
C ILE A 231 -21.74 -24.96 -33.78
N GLU A 232 -22.62 -25.22 -34.74
CA GLU A 232 -23.84 -24.43 -34.96
C GLU A 232 -24.76 -24.49 -33.74
N ALA A 233 -25.00 -25.69 -33.19
CA ALA A 233 -25.79 -25.85 -31.96
C ALA A 233 -25.17 -25.12 -30.76
N ALA A 234 -23.84 -25.19 -30.60
CA ALA A 234 -23.14 -24.46 -29.57
C ALA A 234 -23.18 -22.94 -29.78
N THR A 235 -23.17 -22.49 -31.03
CA THR A 235 -23.28 -21.06 -31.38
C THR A 235 -24.67 -20.55 -31.04
N ALA A 236 -25.72 -21.29 -31.38
CA ALA A 236 -27.09 -20.96 -31.00
C ALA A 236 -27.29 -20.93 -29.47
N GLU A 237 -26.67 -21.87 -28.73
CA GLU A 237 -26.66 -21.85 -27.26
C GLU A 237 -26.01 -20.57 -26.71
N ARG A 238 -24.85 -20.17 -27.26
CA ARG A 238 -24.16 -18.94 -26.87
C ARG A 238 -25.02 -17.70 -27.15
N ASP A 239 -25.60 -17.60 -28.34
CA ASP A 239 -26.41 -16.45 -28.74
C ASP A 239 -27.69 -16.35 -27.88
N ALA A 240 -28.29 -17.48 -27.52
CA ALA A 240 -29.42 -17.54 -26.58
C ALA A 240 -29.05 -17.13 -25.14
N LEU A 241 -27.80 -17.35 -24.72
CA LEU A 241 -27.29 -16.82 -23.45
C LEU A 241 -27.12 -15.31 -23.54
N GLU A 242 -26.47 -14.80 -24.59
CA GLU A 242 -26.22 -13.36 -24.76
C GLU A 242 -27.51 -12.55 -24.91
N ALA A 243 -28.57 -13.13 -25.47
CA ALA A 243 -29.90 -12.52 -25.51
C ALA A 243 -30.55 -12.32 -24.13
N GLN A 244 -30.04 -12.96 -23.06
CA GLN A 244 -30.52 -12.75 -21.69
C GLN A 244 -29.94 -11.49 -21.04
N ILE A 245 -28.94 -10.85 -21.66
CA ILE A 245 -28.36 -9.61 -21.13
C ILE A 245 -29.43 -8.50 -21.17
N PRO A 246 -29.75 -7.86 -20.03
CA PRO A 246 -30.76 -6.80 -19.99
C PRO A 246 -30.42 -5.62 -20.91
N ALA A 247 -31.43 -5.05 -21.57
CA ALA A 247 -31.24 -3.94 -22.51
C ALA A 247 -30.65 -2.67 -21.86
N GLU A 248 -30.90 -2.47 -20.57
CA GLU A 248 -30.35 -1.36 -19.77
C GLU A 248 -28.87 -1.53 -19.41
N TRP A 249 -28.28 -2.73 -19.60
CA TRP A 249 -26.91 -3.02 -19.17
C TRP A 249 -25.86 -2.04 -19.70
N PRO A 250 -25.79 -1.71 -21.00
CA PRO A 250 -24.72 -0.86 -21.52
C PRO A 250 -24.73 0.54 -20.90
N GLU A 251 -25.93 1.12 -20.71
CA GLU A 251 -26.10 2.44 -20.11
C GLU A 251 -25.74 2.43 -18.62
N ARG A 252 -26.26 1.45 -17.87
CA ARG A 252 -26.01 1.29 -16.43
C ARG A 252 -24.53 1.00 -16.15
N HIS A 253 -23.89 0.16 -16.96
CA HIS A 253 -22.47 -0.15 -16.88
C HIS A 253 -21.61 1.11 -17.13
N ALA A 254 -21.92 1.89 -18.18
CA ALA A 254 -21.20 3.12 -18.48
C ALA A 254 -21.36 4.20 -17.37
N ALA A 255 -22.57 4.32 -16.81
CA ALA A 255 -22.85 5.21 -15.68
C ALA A 255 -22.00 4.85 -14.45
N TYR A 256 -22.01 3.58 -14.04
CA TYR A 256 -21.20 3.11 -12.91
C TYR A 256 -19.70 3.32 -13.15
N LEU A 257 -19.18 2.96 -14.33
CA LEU A 257 -17.77 3.14 -14.65
C LEU A 257 -17.32 4.61 -14.61
N THR A 258 -18.21 5.54 -14.96
CA THR A 258 -17.92 6.98 -14.87
C THR A 258 -17.72 7.40 -13.42
N LEU A 259 -18.58 6.95 -12.52
CA LEU A 259 -18.46 7.23 -11.08
C LEU A 259 -17.22 6.55 -10.47
N ALA A 260 -16.98 5.28 -10.79
CA ALA A 260 -15.81 4.54 -10.30
C ALA A 260 -14.48 5.17 -10.76
N ARG A 261 -14.41 5.68 -12.00
CA ARG A 261 -13.25 6.43 -12.50
C ARG A 261 -13.10 7.78 -11.81
N ALA A 262 -14.21 8.48 -11.57
CA ALA A 262 -14.20 9.75 -10.85
C ALA A 262 -13.70 9.59 -9.40
N GLU A 263 -14.16 8.57 -8.68
CA GLU A 263 -13.66 8.22 -7.34
C GLU A 263 -12.15 7.96 -7.34
N ASN A 264 -11.68 7.07 -8.22
CA ASN A 264 -10.25 6.76 -8.33
C ASN A 264 -9.41 8.00 -8.63
N ALA A 265 -9.85 8.85 -9.56
CA ALA A 265 -9.16 10.08 -9.91
C ALA A 265 -9.16 11.10 -8.75
N ALA A 266 -10.23 11.17 -7.96
CA ALA A 266 -10.29 12.02 -6.78
C ALA A 266 -9.33 11.54 -5.69
N ARG A 267 -9.33 10.25 -5.37
CA ARG A 267 -8.39 9.65 -4.40
C ARG A 267 -6.93 9.80 -4.84
N GLN A 268 -6.62 9.56 -6.11
CA GLN A 268 -5.25 9.71 -6.61
C GLN A 268 -4.75 11.16 -6.51
N ARG A 269 -5.62 12.14 -6.82
CA ARG A 269 -5.30 13.56 -6.65
C ARG A 269 -5.04 13.91 -5.18
N TYR A 270 -5.95 13.51 -4.27
CA TYR A 270 -5.74 13.66 -2.83
C TYR A 270 -4.40 13.10 -2.38
N ARG A 271 -4.11 11.83 -2.70
CA ARG A 271 -2.88 11.13 -2.31
C ARG A 271 -1.64 11.86 -2.77
N ARG A 272 -1.57 12.20 -4.07
CA ARG A 272 -0.43 12.89 -4.66
C ARG A 272 -0.21 14.25 -4.00
N THR A 273 -1.27 15.04 -3.82
CA THR A 273 -1.16 16.37 -3.20
C THR A 273 -0.73 16.29 -1.74
N ALA A 274 -1.23 15.31 -0.96
CA ALA A 274 -0.78 15.09 0.41
C ALA A 274 0.70 14.66 0.48
N ASP A 275 1.10 13.73 -0.40
CA ASP A 275 2.47 13.23 -0.50
C ASP A 275 3.44 14.37 -0.88
N GLU A 276 3.10 15.18 -1.90
CA GLU A 276 3.89 16.33 -2.35
C GLU A 276 4.02 17.39 -1.26
N ALA A 277 2.90 17.73 -0.58
CA ALA A 277 2.89 18.70 0.50
C ALA A 277 3.87 18.32 1.62
N TYR A 278 3.85 17.05 2.06
CA TYR A 278 4.74 16.58 3.12
C TYR A 278 6.19 16.43 2.64
N THR A 279 6.42 15.90 1.44
CA THR A 279 7.78 15.64 0.92
C THR A 279 8.58 16.92 0.79
N ALA A 280 7.99 18.00 0.23
CA ALA A 280 8.66 19.30 0.12
C ALA A 280 9.08 19.87 1.49
N LEU A 281 8.22 19.74 2.51
CA LEU A 281 8.54 20.13 3.88
C LEU A 281 9.69 19.29 4.46
N ALA A 282 9.60 17.97 4.33
CA ALA A 282 10.58 17.03 4.84
C ALA A 282 11.96 17.25 4.20
N ASP A 283 12.00 17.49 2.89
CA ASP A 283 13.21 17.77 2.12
C ASP A 283 13.87 19.08 2.58
N LEU A 284 13.10 20.15 2.75
CA LEU A 284 13.60 21.42 3.30
C LEU A 284 14.19 21.22 4.70
N ARG A 285 13.49 20.48 5.57
CA ARG A 285 13.97 20.19 6.93
C ARG A 285 15.28 19.40 6.90
N ARG A 286 15.39 18.36 6.06
CA ARG A 286 16.65 17.60 5.91
C ARG A 286 17.81 18.49 5.45
N ARG A 287 17.58 19.41 4.51
CA ARG A 287 18.62 20.36 4.04
C ARG A 287 19.08 21.30 5.15
N ILE A 288 18.14 21.80 5.96
CA ILE A 288 18.43 22.68 7.12
C ILE A 288 19.16 21.90 8.21
N ASP A 289 18.73 20.68 8.53
CA ASP A 289 19.37 19.81 9.53
C ASP A 289 20.83 19.47 9.16
N GLN A 290 21.18 19.52 7.87
CA GLN A 290 22.53 19.30 7.35
C GLN A 290 23.42 20.57 7.36
N ALA A 291 22.98 21.69 7.94
CA ALA A 291 23.70 22.97 7.92
C ALA A 291 25.17 22.84 8.36
N ASP A 292 25.43 22.20 9.50
CA ASP A 292 26.79 22.04 10.04
C ASP A 292 27.67 21.15 9.14
N ALA A 293 27.08 20.10 8.56
CA ALA A 293 27.80 19.21 7.65
C ALA A 293 28.20 19.94 6.36
N VAL A 294 27.31 20.77 5.81
CA VAL A 294 27.62 21.61 4.64
C VAL A 294 28.67 22.66 4.99
N ALA A 295 28.59 23.29 6.16
CA ALA A 295 29.59 24.26 6.62
C ALA A 295 30.99 23.65 6.76
N ALA A 296 31.09 22.39 7.21
CA ALA A 296 32.35 21.68 7.37
C ALA A 296 33.07 21.39 6.03
N LEU A 297 32.34 21.32 4.91
CA LEU A 297 32.93 21.11 3.58
C LEU A 297 33.88 22.23 3.14
N ALA A 298 33.73 23.45 3.68
CA ALA A 298 34.57 24.59 3.32
C ALA A 298 36.07 24.25 3.44
N HIS A 299 36.47 23.65 4.57
CA HIS A 299 37.87 23.30 4.82
C HIS A 299 38.38 22.26 3.82
N ALA A 300 37.56 21.24 3.51
CA ALA A 300 37.93 20.19 2.56
C ALA A 300 38.10 20.76 1.15
N ILE A 301 37.20 21.64 0.70
CA ILE A 301 37.27 22.29 -0.62
C ILE A 301 38.46 23.27 -0.68
N GLU A 302 38.68 24.07 0.36
CA GLU A 302 39.81 25.01 0.43
C GLU A 302 41.17 24.29 0.36
N ALA A 303 41.29 23.11 0.99
CA ALA A 303 42.49 22.29 0.93
C ALA A 303 42.86 21.80 -0.48
N LEU A 304 41.90 21.78 -1.44
CA LEU A 304 42.16 21.35 -2.81
C LEU A 304 42.97 22.38 -3.62
N GLN A 305 42.84 23.68 -3.32
CA GLN A 305 43.56 24.73 -4.06
C GLN A 305 45.09 24.55 -4.09
N PRO A 306 45.79 24.39 -2.94
CA PRO A 306 47.23 24.17 -2.96
C PRO A 306 47.61 22.85 -3.63
N LEU A 307 46.78 21.81 -3.50
CA LEU A 307 46.99 20.50 -4.13
C LEU A 307 46.95 20.59 -5.65
N VAL A 308 45.95 21.27 -6.22
CA VAL A 308 45.81 21.46 -7.68
C VAL A 308 47.01 22.18 -8.29
N ARG A 309 47.60 23.14 -7.57
CA ARG A 309 48.78 23.88 -8.04
C ARG A 309 50.07 23.08 -7.92
N ALA A 310 50.15 22.17 -6.94
CA ALA A 310 51.35 21.41 -6.65
C ALA A 310 51.44 20.10 -7.44
N ASP A 311 50.37 19.32 -7.49
CA ASP A 311 50.33 17.99 -8.07
C ASP A 311 48.93 17.63 -8.58
N ALA A 312 48.73 17.73 -9.90
CA ALA A 312 47.47 17.38 -10.55
C ALA A 312 47.11 15.89 -10.39
N GLY A 313 48.11 14.99 -10.32
CA GLY A 313 47.89 13.56 -10.15
C GLY A 313 47.36 13.22 -8.77
N ALA A 314 47.87 13.87 -7.72
CA ALA A 314 47.36 13.75 -6.35
C ALA A 314 46.04 14.51 -6.13
N ALA A 315 45.80 15.60 -6.87
CA ALA A 315 44.57 16.39 -6.74
C ALA A 315 43.31 15.67 -7.26
N ILE A 316 43.41 14.89 -8.33
CA ILE A 316 42.26 14.15 -8.90
C ILE A 316 41.56 13.24 -7.86
N PRO A 317 42.25 12.31 -7.18
CA PRO A 317 41.60 11.45 -6.17
C PRO A 317 41.12 12.24 -4.94
N ALA A 318 41.80 13.33 -4.57
CA ALA A 318 41.33 14.20 -3.49
C ALA A 318 40.01 14.90 -3.86
N ILE A 319 39.87 15.37 -5.11
CA ILE A 319 38.61 15.94 -5.61
C ILE A 319 37.51 14.88 -5.62
N GLU A 320 37.80 13.64 -6.03
CA GLU A 320 36.81 12.54 -6.00
C GLU A 320 36.31 12.25 -4.59
N GLN A 321 37.21 12.22 -3.60
CA GLN A 321 36.81 12.06 -2.20
C GLN A 321 35.87 13.18 -1.74
N VAL A 322 36.22 14.45 -2.00
CA VAL A 322 35.37 15.59 -1.62
C VAL A 322 34.03 15.54 -2.37
N MET A 323 34.00 15.11 -3.63
CA MET A 323 32.75 14.93 -4.38
C MET A 323 31.83 13.88 -3.74
N ASP A 324 32.38 12.82 -3.15
CA ASP A 324 31.59 11.81 -2.46
C ASP A 324 31.04 12.32 -1.13
N GLU A 325 31.84 13.08 -0.36
CA GLU A 325 31.38 13.77 0.85
C GLU A 325 30.26 14.77 0.53
N VAL A 326 30.43 15.60 -0.51
CA VAL A 326 29.41 16.52 -1.02
C VAL A 326 28.15 15.76 -1.44
N GLY A 327 28.34 14.62 -2.12
CA GLY A 327 27.26 13.77 -2.62
C GLY A 327 26.35 13.13 -1.58
N ALA A 328 26.83 13.03 -0.34
CA ALA A 328 26.05 12.50 0.76
C ALA A 328 25.07 13.52 1.36
N LEU A 329 25.16 14.79 0.94
CA LEU A 329 24.34 15.90 1.44
C LEU A 329 23.27 16.30 0.41
N ASP A 330 22.06 16.60 0.89
CA ASP A 330 20.93 16.98 0.06
C ASP A 330 21.13 18.42 -0.48
N GLY A 331 20.79 18.65 -1.75
CA GLY A 331 20.81 19.98 -2.36
C GLY A 331 22.20 20.54 -2.72
N THR A 332 23.25 19.73 -2.73
CA THR A 332 24.64 20.17 -3.01
C THR A 332 25.12 19.87 -4.44
N SER A 333 24.19 19.65 -5.37
CA SER A 333 24.49 19.21 -6.75
C SER A 333 25.35 20.22 -7.51
N ALA A 334 25.16 21.52 -7.31
CA ALA A 334 25.97 22.58 -7.92
C ALA A 334 27.44 22.50 -7.48
N ILE A 335 27.69 22.30 -6.18
CA ILE A 335 29.05 22.12 -5.62
C ILE A 335 29.70 20.88 -6.26
N ARG A 336 28.97 19.75 -6.29
CA ARG A 336 29.46 18.50 -6.89
C ARG A 336 29.76 18.68 -8.38
N GLN A 337 28.94 19.43 -9.10
CA GLN A 337 29.12 19.70 -10.53
C GLN A 337 30.38 20.55 -10.79
N ALA A 338 30.61 21.59 -10.01
CA ALA A 338 31.82 22.42 -10.10
C ALA A 338 33.09 21.57 -9.84
N LEU A 339 33.10 20.76 -8.77
CA LEU A 339 34.20 19.84 -8.48
C LEU A 339 34.40 18.80 -9.59
N SER A 340 33.32 18.25 -10.16
CA SER A 340 33.41 17.34 -11.29
C SER A 340 34.05 18.01 -12.53
N THR A 341 33.75 19.29 -12.76
CA THR A 341 34.34 20.06 -13.86
C THR A 341 35.82 20.34 -13.60
N ALA A 342 36.19 20.70 -12.37
CA ALA A 342 37.58 20.87 -11.95
C ALA A 342 38.40 19.60 -12.18
N ARG A 343 37.86 18.44 -11.78
CA ARG A 343 38.50 17.14 -11.98
C ARG A 343 38.71 16.80 -13.46
N ARG A 344 37.72 17.06 -14.31
CA ARG A 344 37.83 16.83 -15.77
C ARG A 344 38.88 17.74 -16.40
N ALA A 345 38.95 19.01 -15.99
CA ALA A 345 39.97 19.94 -16.47
C ALA A 345 41.40 19.45 -16.17
N LEU A 346 41.63 18.83 -15.01
CA LEU A 346 42.93 18.23 -14.69
C LEU A 346 43.22 16.95 -15.47
N ARG A 347 42.23 16.06 -15.58
CA ARG A 347 42.41 14.74 -16.19
C ARG A 347 42.54 14.81 -17.70
N ASP A 348 41.71 15.62 -18.35
CA ASP A 348 41.55 15.63 -19.80
C ASP A 348 42.43 16.72 -20.45
N ASP A 349 42.54 17.89 -19.82
CA ASP A 349 43.20 19.08 -20.39
C ASP A 349 44.51 19.47 -19.68
N ALA A 350 44.83 18.85 -18.54
CA ALA A 350 45.91 19.28 -17.62
C ALA A 350 45.85 20.78 -17.24
N ASP A 351 44.66 21.37 -17.24
CA ASP A 351 44.44 22.80 -17.02
C ASP A 351 44.20 23.11 -15.54
N THR A 352 45.29 23.43 -14.84
CA THR A 352 45.29 23.76 -13.40
C THR A 352 44.64 25.11 -13.08
N GLU A 353 44.67 26.05 -14.01
CA GLU A 353 44.02 27.37 -13.90
C GLU A 353 42.50 27.22 -13.94
N ARG A 354 41.99 26.48 -14.93
CA ARG A 354 40.56 26.15 -15.01
C ARG A 354 40.11 25.36 -13.79
N ALA A 355 40.85 24.33 -13.39
CA ALA A 355 40.51 23.57 -12.19
C ALA A 355 40.46 24.44 -10.93
N SER A 356 41.41 25.37 -10.77
CA SER A 356 41.43 26.30 -9.63
C SER A 356 40.22 27.25 -9.65
N ARG A 357 39.80 27.74 -10.82
CA ARG A 357 38.59 28.57 -10.96
C ARG A 357 37.31 27.81 -10.58
N GLU A 358 37.17 26.58 -11.05
CA GLU A 358 36.02 25.73 -10.73
C GLU A 358 35.96 25.38 -9.23
N ILE A 359 37.11 25.15 -8.57
CA ILE A 359 37.18 24.95 -7.11
C ILE A 359 36.78 26.21 -6.35
N ALA A 360 37.22 27.38 -6.81
CA ALA A 360 36.79 28.66 -6.22
C ALA A 360 35.27 28.86 -6.35
N GLY A 361 34.69 28.52 -7.51
CA GLY A 361 33.24 28.50 -7.71
C GLY A 361 32.52 27.52 -6.78
N ALA A 362 33.05 26.29 -6.62
CA ALA A 362 32.51 25.31 -5.69
C ALA A 362 32.50 25.82 -4.23
N LEU A 363 33.54 26.57 -3.83
CA LEU A 363 33.63 27.17 -2.51
C LEU A 363 32.64 28.34 -2.32
N GLU A 364 32.37 29.12 -3.37
CA GLU A 364 31.36 30.18 -3.35
C GLU A 364 29.94 29.61 -3.21
N GLU A 365 29.63 28.55 -3.98
CA GLU A 365 28.37 27.81 -3.85
C GLU A 365 28.22 27.19 -2.46
N GLN A 366 29.29 26.57 -1.93
CA GLN A 366 29.29 26.02 -0.58
C GLN A 366 29.03 27.08 0.49
N ARG A 367 29.62 28.28 0.36
CA ARG A 367 29.40 29.38 1.31
C ARG A 367 27.98 29.90 1.25
N THR A 368 27.42 30.01 0.04
CA THR A 368 26.02 30.40 -0.17
C THR A 368 25.09 29.40 0.51
N GLU A 369 25.29 28.10 0.26
CA GLU A 369 24.55 27.01 0.88
C GLU A 369 24.67 27.01 2.41
N ALA A 370 25.89 27.11 2.94
CA ALA A 370 26.14 27.12 4.38
C ALA A 370 25.48 28.32 5.07
N GLN A 371 25.53 29.50 4.44
CA GLN A 371 24.99 30.74 5.01
C GLN A 371 23.48 30.67 5.21
N TRP A 372 22.73 30.31 4.16
CA TRP A 372 21.27 30.28 4.25
C TRP A 372 20.80 29.14 5.17
N ARG A 373 21.44 27.96 5.11
CA ARG A 373 21.09 26.81 5.96
C ARG A 373 21.34 27.12 7.43
N THR A 374 22.46 27.76 7.77
CA THR A 374 22.77 28.16 9.15
C THR A 374 21.79 29.21 9.67
N ALA A 375 21.41 30.19 8.84
CA ALA A 375 20.41 31.19 9.21
C ALA A 375 19.02 30.56 9.43
N ALA A 376 18.61 29.67 8.53
CA ALA A 376 17.36 28.94 8.61
C ALA A 376 17.33 27.98 9.82
N ALA A 377 18.44 27.31 10.15
CA ALA A 377 18.53 26.41 11.30
C ALA A 377 18.25 27.13 12.63
N ARG A 378 18.65 28.41 12.75
CA ARG A 378 18.44 29.20 13.98
C ARG A 378 17.00 29.68 14.17
N THR A 379 16.23 29.78 13.10
CA THR A 379 14.97 30.53 13.09
C THR A 379 13.77 29.69 12.63
N LEU A 380 13.98 28.77 11.69
CA LEU A 380 12.94 27.93 11.10
C LEU A 380 12.97 26.48 11.57
N ALA A 381 14.08 25.96 12.11
CA ALA A 381 14.17 24.54 12.48
C ALA A 381 13.08 24.12 13.48
N GLU A 382 12.90 24.88 14.57
CA GLU A 382 11.88 24.56 15.58
C GLU A 382 10.44 24.70 15.04
N PRO A 383 10.05 25.82 14.38
CA PRO A 383 8.73 25.92 13.78
C PRO A 383 8.43 24.84 12.72
N LEU A 384 9.40 24.51 11.87
CA LEU A 384 9.26 23.45 10.87
C LEU A 384 9.07 22.08 11.54
N ALA A 385 9.83 21.79 12.60
CA ALA A 385 9.67 20.54 13.35
C ALA A 385 8.31 20.45 14.05
N ARG A 386 7.81 21.57 14.62
CA ARG A 386 6.49 21.64 15.24
C ARG A 386 5.37 21.43 14.21
N TYR A 387 5.47 22.11 13.06
CA TYR A 387 4.53 21.93 11.96
C TYR A 387 4.55 20.50 11.42
N GLU A 388 5.74 19.94 11.15
CA GLU A 388 5.89 18.55 10.70
C GLU A 388 5.24 17.60 11.69
N ALA A 389 5.48 17.74 13.00
CA ALA A 389 4.88 16.90 14.03
C ALA A 389 3.34 16.95 14.01
N SER A 390 2.74 18.10 13.68
CA SER A 390 1.28 18.26 13.58
C SER A 390 0.66 17.55 12.38
N ILE A 391 1.43 17.35 11.29
CA ILE A 391 0.92 16.77 10.04
C ILE A 391 1.49 15.38 9.73
N ARG A 392 2.50 14.91 10.46
CA ARG A 392 3.23 13.66 10.22
C ARG A 392 2.33 12.44 10.18
N ASP A 393 1.42 12.34 11.15
CA ASP A 393 0.49 11.22 11.31
C ASP A 393 -0.82 11.41 10.52
N THR A 394 -0.92 12.49 9.74
CA THR A 394 -2.08 12.80 8.89
C THR A 394 -1.70 13.01 7.44
N ILE A 395 -1.41 14.24 7.02
CA ILE A 395 -1.03 14.59 5.64
C ILE A 395 0.23 13.81 5.22
N GLY A 396 1.18 13.66 6.14
CA GLY A 396 2.44 12.94 5.94
C GLY A 396 2.40 11.44 6.16
N LEU A 397 1.25 10.85 6.52
CA LEU A 397 1.19 9.47 7.02
C LEU A 397 1.73 8.45 6.01
N ARG A 398 1.45 8.66 4.72
CA ARG A 398 1.88 7.79 3.62
C ARG A 398 3.40 7.82 3.37
N GLN A 399 4.07 8.89 3.80
CA GLN A 399 5.52 9.06 3.68
C GLN A 399 6.28 8.54 4.91
N GLN A 400 5.57 8.08 5.94
CA GLN A 400 6.22 7.49 7.10
C GLN A 400 6.74 6.09 6.79
N PRO A 401 7.87 5.68 7.39
CA PRO A 401 8.41 4.33 7.18
C PRO A 401 7.46 3.23 7.67
N ARG A 402 6.70 3.52 8.74
CA ARG A 402 5.74 2.60 9.37
C ARG A 402 4.61 3.35 10.05
N LEU A 403 3.51 2.65 10.32
CA LEU A 403 2.42 3.15 11.14
C LEU A 403 2.87 3.24 12.61
N ASN A 404 2.36 4.22 13.34
CA ASN A 404 2.45 4.23 14.80
C ASN A 404 1.47 3.20 15.40
N ASP A 405 1.66 2.82 16.67
CA ASP A 405 0.90 1.73 17.31
C ASP A 405 -0.61 2.00 17.38
N GLU A 406 -1.01 3.26 17.56
CA GLU A 406 -2.41 3.68 17.63
C GLU A 406 -3.09 3.54 16.27
N LEU A 407 -2.47 4.07 15.21
CA LEU A 407 -2.96 3.97 13.84
C LEU A 407 -2.96 2.52 13.37
N ALA A 408 -1.93 1.74 13.72
CA ALA A 408 -1.88 0.31 13.42
C ALA A 408 -3.07 -0.44 14.04
N ALA A 409 -3.44 -0.12 15.29
CA ALA A 409 -4.60 -0.74 15.94
C ALA A 409 -5.93 -0.36 15.25
N ARG A 410 -6.10 0.91 14.83
CA ARG A 410 -7.31 1.36 14.12
C ARG A 410 -7.42 0.76 12.72
N ILE A 411 -6.32 0.74 11.98
CA ILE A 411 -6.27 0.16 10.63
C ILE A 411 -6.48 -1.35 10.69
N ALA A 412 -5.88 -2.05 11.67
CA ALA A 412 -6.12 -3.47 11.89
C ALA A 412 -7.61 -3.79 12.08
N LEU A 413 -8.34 -2.96 12.84
CA LEU A 413 -9.79 -3.10 13.02
C LEU A 413 -10.54 -2.95 11.69
N CYS A 414 -10.25 -1.90 10.93
CA CYS A 414 -10.89 -1.68 9.62
C CYS A 414 -10.61 -2.85 8.65
N THR A 415 -9.36 -3.32 8.58
CA THR A 415 -8.97 -4.43 7.69
C THR A 415 -9.44 -5.81 8.16
N ALA A 416 -9.92 -5.93 9.40
CA ALA A 416 -10.43 -7.19 9.93
C ALA A 416 -11.79 -7.57 9.33
N HIS A 417 -12.51 -6.58 8.79
CA HIS A 417 -13.76 -6.78 8.07
C HIS A 417 -13.50 -7.06 6.58
N HIS A 418 -14.23 -8.01 6.02
CA HIS A 418 -14.17 -8.25 4.58
C HIS A 418 -14.83 -7.11 3.81
N ARG A 419 -14.15 -6.71 2.75
CA ARG A 419 -14.64 -5.74 1.78
C ARG A 419 -14.93 -6.44 0.48
N ASP A 420 -16.17 -6.34 0.03
CA ASP A 420 -16.57 -6.89 -1.27
C ASP A 420 -16.02 -6.02 -2.40
N ILE A 421 -15.10 -6.61 -3.17
CA ILE A 421 -14.40 -6.02 -4.31
C ILE A 421 -14.88 -6.58 -5.66
N SER A 422 -16.03 -7.25 -5.70
CA SER A 422 -16.54 -7.95 -6.89
C SER A 422 -16.72 -7.04 -8.11
N LEU A 423 -16.98 -5.75 -7.91
CA LEU A 423 -17.15 -4.78 -9.01
C LEU A 423 -15.83 -4.30 -9.63
N ASN A 424 -14.70 -4.71 -9.07
CA ASN A 424 -13.37 -4.41 -9.61
C ASN A 424 -12.87 -5.50 -10.58
N PHE A 425 -13.61 -6.59 -10.73
CA PHE A 425 -13.29 -7.76 -11.57
C PHE A 425 -14.45 -8.04 -12.51
#